data_AF-A0A2Z3US37-F1
#
_entry.id   AF-A0A2Z3US37-F1
#
_cell.length_a   1.000
_cell.length_b   1.000
_cell.length_c   1.000
_cell.angle_alpha   90.00
_cell.angle_beta   90.00
_cell.angle_gamma   90.00
#
_symmetry.space_group_name_H-M   'P 1'
#
loop_
_entity.id
_entity.type
_entity.pdbx_description
1 polymer ?
#
loop_
_entity_poly.entity_id
_entity_poly.type
_entity_poly.pdbx_seq_one_letter_code
_entity_poly.pdbx_strand_id
1 'polypeptide(L)'
;MLLANRTQMLGPALEGASPGTEAWAAVLLVSLATLAGAWLARRNSAKVTLWLAIASAMMLITALADLLPDAWRDAAETGVPLWAVGLAIAFGFLVITYFTRKGCGHGHGHGGSGRTGGRHAPGLHRRVKEAVDAALFGGMGTAAALTLHRAIEGATLALTASIVVVIALMVHSASEGLALAALLDMAKQRLTPWLLVSCASPAAGVLIATVAPLPAQIVPILLGMVTGVLLRTAVVGLRLAAAGQAGGRLSRRHLTIAACVAAIAGILLVTTHGALGEDHPRTERTPHAADRTAPAAPTPMPLRRPPAPQTPLTSLTQPQLRAAVASGRMSLTEVLARTDDTTKNAHVGWLLRALPGDRAAEIAALLTGGGIDANRRLGDLTERQRRHLLDAAAK
;
A
#
# COMPACT_ATOMS: atom_id res chain seq x y z
N MET A 1 11.08 -28.61 -29.19
CA MET A 1 10.69 -27.34 -29.85
C MET A 1 9.82 -26.40 -28.99
N LEU A 2 9.09 -26.88 -27.97
CA LEU A 2 8.26 -26.02 -27.08
C LEU A 2 9.01 -25.28 -25.95
N LEU A 3 10.29 -25.59 -25.70
CA LEU A 3 11.10 -24.90 -24.67
C LEU A 3 11.93 -23.73 -25.22
N ALA A 4 12.16 -23.66 -26.54
CA ALA A 4 12.99 -22.62 -27.16
C ALA A 4 12.25 -21.29 -27.39
N ASN A 5 10.91 -21.28 -27.33
CA ASN A 5 10.12 -20.07 -27.59
C ASN A 5 9.85 -19.23 -26.34
N ARG A 6 10.17 -19.75 -25.13
CA ARG A 6 9.92 -19.03 -23.87
C ARG A 6 11.00 -17.99 -23.57
N THR A 7 12.21 -18.17 -24.09
CA THR A 7 13.35 -17.25 -23.86
C THR A 7 13.28 -15.99 -24.73
N GLN A 8 12.59 -16.02 -25.87
CA GLN A 8 12.43 -14.83 -26.73
C GLN A 8 11.32 -13.88 -26.30
N MET A 9 10.28 -14.34 -25.58
CA MET A 9 9.26 -13.44 -25.03
C MET A 9 9.68 -12.76 -23.71
N LEU A 10 10.78 -13.18 -23.09
CA LEU A 10 11.34 -12.55 -21.88
C LEU A 10 12.42 -11.49 -22.18
N GLY A 11 12.87 -11.40 -23.44
CA GLY A 11 14.01 -10.56 -23.85
C GLY A 11 13.80 -9.04 -23.80
N PRO A 12 12.64 -8.49 -24.22
CA PRO A 12 12.43 -7.04 -24.22
C PRO A 12 11.66 -6.52 -22.99
N ALA A 13 11.04 -7.39 -22.19
CA ALA A 13 10.27 -6.98 -21.01
C ALA A 13 11.15 -6.66 -19.78
N LEU A 14 12.45 -6.92 -19.86
CA LEU A 14 13.44 -6.69 -18.81
C LEU A 14 14.38 -5.52 -19.10
N GLU A 15 14.15 -4.73 -20.16
CA GLU A 15 14.65 -3.35 -20.22
C GLU A 15 13.83 -2.50 -19.24
N GLY A 16 13.98 -2.86 -17.96
CA GLY A 16 13.26 -2.33 -16.83
C GLY A 16 13.61 -0.86 -16.68
N ALA A 17 12.58 -0.02 -16.67
CA ALA A 17 12.69 1.32 -16.14
C ALA A 17 13.34 1.20 -14.75
N SER A 18 14.57 1.71 -14.62
CA SER A 18 15.26 1.69 -13.34
C SER A 18 14.36 2.37 -12.31
N PRO A 19 14.15 1.77 -11.12
CA PRO A 19 13.35 2.40 -10.09
C PRO A 19 13.88 3.82 -9.87
N GLY A 20 12.99 4.81 -10.02
CA GLY A 20 13.38 6.21 -9.94
C GLY A 20 14.09 6.51 -8.63
N THR A 21 15.03 7.45 -8.63
CA THR A 21 15.80 7.88 -7.44
C THR A 21 14.89 8.20 -6.25
N GLU A 22 13.69 8.70 -6.51
CA GLU A 22 12.65 8.97 -5.51
C GLU A 22 12.23 7.74 -4.71
N ALA A 23 12.04 6.58 -5.37
CA ALA A 23 11.64 5.35 -4.71
C ALA A 23 12.74 4.84 -3.76
N TRP A 24 14.00 4.92 -4.19
CA TRP A 24 15.15 4.55 -3.34
C TRP A 24 15.33 5.50 -2.16
N ALA A 25 15.12 6.80 -2.35
CA ALA A 25 15.12 7.77 -1.26
C ALA A 25 14.02 7.45 -0.23
N ALA A 26 12.82 7.10 -0.69
CA ALA A 26 11.73 6.67 0.20
C ALA A 26 12.07 5.40 0.97
N VAL A 27 12.62 4.37 0.29
CA VAL A 27 13.08 3.13 0.94
C VAL A 27 14.13 3.41 2.02
N LEU A 28 15.08 4.30 1.75
CA LEU A 28 16.09 4.70 2.72
C LEU A 28 15.45 5.38 3.94
N LEU A 29 14.53 6.32 3.73
CA LEU A 29 13.82 7.02 4.81
C LEU A 29 13.00 6.05 5.69
N VAL A 30 12.27 5.13 5.07
CA VAL A 30 11.50 4.07 5.74
C VAL A 30 12.40 3.14 6.55
N SER A 31 13.56 2.78 6.00
CA SER A 31 14.57 1.96 6.68
C SER A 31 15.17 2.69 7.89
N LEU A 32 15.52 3.97 7.74
CA LEU A 32 16.03 4.80 8.84
C LEU A 32 14.97 5.00 9.93
N ALA A 33 13.72 5.22 9.56
CA ALA A 33 12.61 5.34 10.50
C ALA A 33 12.43 4.05 11.32
N THR A 34 12.55 2.89 10.68
CA THR A 34 12.55 1.58 11.37
C THR A 34 13.68 1.47 12.39
N LEU A 35 14.91 1.79 11.98
CA LEU A 35 16.07 1.75 12.86
C LEU A 35 15.89 2.69 14.05
N ALA A 36 15.36 3.89 13.80
CA ALA A 36 15.06 4.87 14.85
C ALA A 36 14.03 4.33 15.85
N GLY A 37 12.96 3.68 15.36
CA GLY A 37 11.96 3.02 16.19
C GLY A 37 12.54 1.91 17.07
N ALA A 38 13.35 1.02 16.47
CA ALA A 38 14.01 -0.07 17.19
C ALA A 38 15.03 0.45 18.23
N TRP A 39 15.77 1.50 17.89
CA TRP A 39 16.70 2.16 18.80
C TRP A 39 15.99 2.84 19.97
N LEU A 40 14.88 3.54 19.70
CA LEU A 40 14.06 4.20 20.71
C LEU A 40 13.51 3.19 21.72
N ALA A 41 13.08 2.02 21.25
CA ALA A 41 12.61 0.91 22.10
C ALA A 41 13.70 0.47 23.10
N ARG A 42 14.94 0.30 22.61
CA ARG A 42 16.07 -0.13 23.45
C ARG A 42 16.47 0.92 24.48
N ARG A 43 16.45 2.20 24.11
CA ARG A 43 16.90 3.28 25.01
C ARG A 43 15.89 3.57 26.12
N ASN A 44 14.62 3.23 25.92
CA ASN A 44 13.54 3.64 26.82
C ASN A 44 12.71 2.46 27.33
N SER A 45 13.38 1.41 27.81
CA SER A 45 12.78 0.16 28.29
C SER A 45 11.65 0.36 29.31
N ALA A 46 11.76 1.38 30.17
CA ALA A 46 10.74 1.74 31.14
C ALA A 46 9.42 2.23 30.52
N LYS A 47 9.46 2.82 29.31
CA LYS A 47 8.29 3.35 28.60
C LYS A 47 7.83 2.46 27.44
N VAL A 48 8.42 1.27 27.26
CA VAL A 48 8.11 0.37 26.14
C VAL A 48 6.62 0.05 26.06
N THR A 49 5.94 -0.16 27.19
CA THR A 49 4.50 -0.47 27.19
C THR A 49 3.66 0.69 26.63
N LEU A 50 4.04 1.95 26.91
CA LEU A 50 3.35 3.12 26.36
C LEU A 50 3.58 3.23 24.85
N TRP A 51 4.83 3.11 24.42
CA TRP A 51 5.15 3.15 23.00
C TRP A 51 4.50 2.01 22.22
N LEU A 52 4.44 0.81 22.79
CA LEU A 52 3.74 -0.33 22.21
C LEU A 52 2.24 -0.05 22.07
N ALA A 53 1.62 0.59 23.06
CA ALA A 53 0.21 0.99 22.99
C ALA A 53 -0.04 1.96 21.82
N ILE A 54 0.81 3.00 21.72
CA ILE A 54 0.74 4.00 20.65
C ILE A 54 0.94 3.33 19.29
N ALA A 55 2.00 2.54 19.12
CA ALA A 55 2.31 1.82 17.89
C ALA A 55 1.16 0.89 17.46
N SER A 56 0.57 0.16 18.41
CA SER A 56 -0.54 -0.75 18.15
C SER A 56 -1.81 -0.01 17.76
N ALA A 57 -2.10 1.13 18.39
CA ALA A 57 -3.22 1.98 18.02
C ALA A 57 -3.04 2.59 16.63
N MET A 58 -1.83 3.04 16.29
CA MET A 58 -1.51 3.56 14.95
C MET A 58 -1.65 2.47 13.88
N MET A 59 -1.10 1.27 14.10
CA MET A 59 -1.26 0.14 13.18
C MET A 59 -2.74 -0.21 12.97
N LEU A 60 -3.55 -0.19 14.04
CA LEU A 60 -4.99 -0.45 13.94
C LEU A 60 -5.69 0.59 13.06
N ILE A 61 -5.37 1.86 13.24
CA ILE A 61 -5.95 2.96 12.47
C ILE A 61 -5.53 2.85 11.01
N THR A 62 -4.25 2.64 10.71
CA THR A 62 -3.78 2.43 9.33
C THR A 62 -4.50 1.26 8.66
N ALA A 63 -4.63 0.12 9.34
CA ALA A 63 -5.33 -1.03 8.78
C ALA A 63 -6.80 -0.73 8.46
N LEU A 64 -7.50 0.01 9.31
CA LEU A 64 -8.94 0.28 9.18
C LEU A 64 -9.29 1.50 8.31
N ALA A 65 -8.45 2.54 8.32
CA ALA A 65 -8.73 3.81 7.65
C ALA A 65 -8.05 3.94 6.29
N ASP A 66 -7.00 3.16 6.04
CA ASP A 66 -6.19 3.25 4.82
C ASP A 66 -6.37 1.98 3.98
N LEU A 67 -5.86 0.85 4.48
CA LEU A 67 -5.78 -0.39 3.70
C LEU A 67 -7.13 -1.05 3.44
N LEU A 68 -8.04 -1.03 4.42
CA LEU A 68 -9.35 -1.66 4.27
C LEU A 68 -10.24 -0.93 3.25
N PRO A 69 -10.39 0.42 3.31
CA PRO A 69 -11.10 1.17 2.27
C PRO A 69 -10.51 0.98 0.88
N ASP A 70 -9.18 0.99 0.76
CA ASP A 70 -8.51 0.84 -0.53
C ASP A 70 -8.69 -0.56 -1.11
N ALA A 71 -8.54 -1.61 -0.30
CA ALA A 71 -8.82 -2.99 -0.73
C ALA A 71 -10.27 -3.14 -1.24
N TRP A 72 -11.22 -2.45 -0.61
CA TRP A 72 -12.62 -2.49 -1.00
C TRP A 72 -12.89 -1.74 -2.31
N ARG A 73 -12.33 -0.53 -2.46
CA ARG A 73 -12.44 0.27 -3.70
C ARG A 73 -11.79 -0.44 -4.88
N ASP A 74 -10.56 -0.91 -4.70
CA ASP A 74 -9.83 -1.64 -5.74
C ASP A 74 -10.55 -2.92 -6.17
N ALA A 75 -11.15 -3.64 -5.21
CA ALA A 75 -11.96 -4.81 -5.53
C ALA A 75 -13.19 -4.47 -6.37
N ALA A 76 -13.89 -3.39 -6.01
CA ALA A 76 -15.05 -2.91 -6.77
C ALA A 76 -14.65 -2.46 -8.20
N GLU A 77 -13.51 -1.79 -8.36
CA GLU A 77 -13.02 -1.31 -9.66
C GLU A 77 -12.51 -2.45 -10.56
N THR A 78 -11.86 -3.46 -9.98
CA THR A 78 -11.27 -4.59 -10.72
C THR A 78 -12.21 -5.78 -10.90
N GLY A 79 -13.44 -5.69 -10.36
CA GLY A 79 -14.44 -6.75 -10.42
C GLY A 79 -14.13 -7.95 -9.52
N VAL A 80 -13.24 -7.80 -8.54
CA VAL A 80 -12.97 -8.84 -7.54
C VAL A 80 -14.14 -8.88 -6.55
N PRO A 81 -14.72 -10.05 -6.28
CA PRO A 81 -15.85 -10.11 -5.38
C PRO A 81 -15.41 -9.78 -3.95
N LEU A 82 -16.20 -8.95 -3.26
CA LEU A 82 -15.89 -8.43 -1.92
C LEU A 82 -15.72 -9.54 -0.86
N TRP A 83 -16.38 -10.69 -1.03
CA TRP A 83 -16.18 -11.84 -0.14
C TRP A 83 -14.75 -12.40 -0.22
N ALA A 84 -14.09 -12.31 -1.38
CA ALA A 84 -12.71 -12.76 -1.53
C ALA A 84 -11.75 -11.88 -0.72
N VAL A 85 -11.97 -10.56 -0.70
CA VAL A 85 -11.24 -9.62 0.16
C VAL A 85 -11.50 -9.96 1.64
N GLY A 86 -12.76 -10.18 2.01
CA GLY A 86 -13.12 -10.60 3.37
C GLY A 86 -12.45 -11.91 3.81
N LEU A 87 -12.40 -12.92 2.94
CA LEU A 87 -11.68 -14.17 3.19
C LEU A 87 -10.17 -13.96 3.30
N ALA A 88 -9.59 -13.08 2.48
CA ALA A 88 -8.18 -12.74 2.56
C ALA A 88 -7.84 -12.08 3.90
N ILE A 89 -8.65 -11.13 4.36
CA ILE A 89 -8.54 -10.51 5.70
C ILE A 89 -8.60 -11.59 6.79
N ALA A 90 -9.61 -12.46 6.74
CA ALA A 90 -9.75 -13.53 7.73
C ALA A 90 -8.55 -14.48 7.70
N PHE A 91 -8.06 -14.83 6.52
CA PHE A 91 -6.90 -15.70 6.33
C PHE A 91 -5.63 -15.07 6.91
N GLY A 92 -5.32 -13.81 6.57
CA GLY A 92 -4.18 -13.08 7.13
C GLY A 92 -4.23 -13.00 8.65
N PHE A 93 -5.40 -12.67 9.21
CA PHE A 93 -5.61 -12.64 10.66
C PHE A 93 -5.39 -14.01 11.31
N LEU A 94 -5.91 -15.08 10.71
CA LEU A 94 -5.80 -16.45 11.22
C LEU A 94 -4.37 -16.97 11.14
N VAL A 95 -3.64 -16.71 10.06
CA VAL A 95 -2.23 -17.11 9.90
C VAL A 95 -1.39 -16.52 11.03
N ILE A 96 -1.51 -15.22 11.29
CA ILE A 96 -0.79 -14.58 12.41
C ILE A 96 -1.28 -15.10 13.74
N THR A 97 -2.58 -15.35 13.89
CA THR A 97 -3.12 -15.95 15.12
C THR A 97 -2.51 -17.31 15.37
N TYR A 98 -2.39 -18.16 14.34
CA TYR A 98 -1.78 -19.48 14.43
C TYR A 98 -0.33 -19.39 14.89
N PHE A 99 0.47 -18.51 14.26
CA PHE A 99 1.87 -18.33 14.63
C PHE A 99 2.06 -17.68 16.01
N THR A 100 1.11 -16.87 16.49
CA THR A 100 1.20 -16.20 17.80
C THR A 100 0.58 -16.98 18.96
N ARG A 101 -0.33 -17.95 18.69
CA ARG A 101 -1.10 -18.66 19.74
C ARG A 101 -0.23 -19.56 20.63
N LYS A 102 0.89 -20.08 20.14
CA LYS A 102 1.80 -20.95 20.93
C LYS A 102 2.88 -20.21 21.71
N GLY A 103 3.03 -18.89 21.50
CA GLY A 103 4.01 -18.06 22.22
C GLY A 103 3.61 -17.70 23.66
N CYS A 104 2.36 -17.93 24.08
CA CYS A 104 1.93 -17.79 25.47
C CYS A 104 2.42 -18.98 26.30
N GLY A 105 3.73 -19.03 26.54
CA GLY A 105 4.34 -19.87 27.54
C GLY A 105 3.67 -19.60 28.89
N HIS A 106 2.78 -20.49 29.27
CA HIS A 106 2.44 -20.65 30.67
C HIS A 106 3.73 -21.13 31.32
N GLY A 107 4.51 -20.17 31.82
CA GLY A 107 5.60 -20.48 32.73
C GLY A 107 4.98 -21.29 33.85
N HIS A 108 5.34 -22.57 33.94
CA HIS A 108 5.16 -23.31 35.16
C HIS A 108 5.88 -22.51 36.25
N GLY A 109 5.11 -21.71 36.98
CA GLY A 109 5.57 -21.00 38.16
C GLY A 109 6.01 -22.05 39.16
N HIS A 110 7.31 -22.37 39.15
CA HIS A 110 7.96 -23.00 40.28
C HIS A 110 8.12 -21.94 41.38
N GLY A 111 6.99 -21.54 41.97
CA GLY A 111 6.89 -20.89 43.27
C GLY A 111 6.30 -21.91 44.24
N GLY A 112 7.13 -22.37 45.18
CA GLY A 112 6.98 -23.65 45.87
C GLY A 112 5.79 -23.82 46.83
N SER A 113 5.44 -25.08 47.09
CA SER A 113 5.76 -25.77 48.35
C SER A 113 5.15 -27.17 48.40
N GLY A 114 5.92 -28.15 48.87
CA GLY A 114 5.39 -29.37 49.50
C GLY A 114 4.97 -30.52 48.59
N ARG A 115 5.92 -31.36 48.17
CA ARG A 115 6.06 -32.76 48.65
C ARG A 115 7.02 -33.54 47.75
N THR A 116 7.96 -34.17 48.44
CA THR A 116 8.88 -35.22 48.04
C THR A 116 8.23 -36.32 47.20
N GLY A 117 8.78 -36.61 46.01
CA GLY A 117 8.51 -37.86 45.30
C GLY A 117 8.86 -37.82 43.82
N GLY A 118 9.94 -38.50 43.43
CA GLY A 118 10.17 -38.96 42.05
C GLY A 118 11.01 -38.05 41.16
N ARG A 119 12.34 -38.22 41.21
CA ARG A 119 13.27 -37.71 40.19
C ARG A 119 13.05 -38.45 38.87
N HIS A 120 12.14 -37.96 38.02
CA HIS A 120 12.17 -38.30 36.60
C HIS A 120 12.88 -37.16 35.87
N ALA A 121 14.08 -37.44 35.36
CA ALA A 121 14.80 -36.53 34.48
C ALA A 121 13.98 -36.35 33.19
N PRO A 122 13.42 -35.15 32.90
CA PRO A 122 12.72 -34.93 31.65
C PRO A 122 13.74 -35.04 30.51
N GLY A 123 13.52 -36.02 29.63
CA GLY A 123 14.44 -36.35 28.54
C GLY A 123 14.76 -35.16 27.65
N LEU A 124 16.02 -35.09 27.19
CA LEU A 124 16.59 -34.05 26.34
C LEU A 124 15.67 -33.64 25.16
N HIS A 125 14.92 -34.62 24.63
CA HIS A 125 14.02 -34.46 23.49
C HIS A 125 12.83 -33.52 23.77
N ARG A 126 12.36 -33.44 25.03
CA ARG A 126 11.30 -32.51 25.43
C ARG A 126 11.82 -31.07 25.50
N ARG A 127 13.05 -30.86 25.98
CA ARG A 127 13.69 -29.54 26.03
C ARG A 127 14.01 -29.00 24.64
N VAL A 128 14.47 -29.86 23.73
CA VAL A 128 14.71 -29.46 22.34
C VAL A 128 13.39 -29.13 21.65
N LYS A 129 12.33 -29.92 21.84
CA LYS A 129 11.01 -29.63 21.27
C LYS A 129 10.39 -28.35 21.83
N GLU A 130 10.47 -28.12 23.13
CA GLU A 130 9.99 -26.90 23.79
C GLU A 130 10.80 -25.67 23.37
N ALA A 131 12.13 -25.79 23.20
CA ALA A 131 12.97 -24.70 22.71
C ALA A 131 12.71 -24.37 21.24
N VAL A 132 12.51 -25.38 20.39
CA VAL A 132 12.16 -25.22 18.96
C VAL A 132 10.76 -24.62 18.81
N ASP A 133 9.77 -25.10 19.58
CA ASP A 133 8.42 -24.53 19.57
C ASP A 133 8.38 -23.09 20.13
N ALA A 134 9.14 -22.78 21.19
CA ALA A 134 9.22 -21.43 21.74
C ALA A 134 9.96 -20.44 20.81
N ALA A 135 11.00 -20.92 20.11
CA ALA A 135 11.74 -20.11 19.16
C ALA A 135 10.91 -19.82 17.89
N LEU A 136 10.28 -20.84 17.30
CA LEU A 136 9.51 -20.72 16.05
C LEU A 136 8.18 -19.97 16.22
N PHE A 137 7.50 -20.12 17.36
CA PHE A 137 6.12 -19.62 17.54
C PHE A 137 5.97 -18.41 18.48
N GLY A 138 7.06 -17.77 18.91
CA GLY A 138 7.03 -16.58 19.75
C GLY A 138 7.31 -15.29 18.98
N GLY A 139 8.60 -14.95 18.85
CA GLY A 139 9.07 -13.72 18.21
C GLY A 139 9.39 -13.86 16.71
N MET A 140 9.85 -15.03 16.26
CA MET A 140 10.27 -15.22 14.86
C MET A 140 9.11 -15.15 13.88
N GLY A 141 7.97 -15.79 14.18
CA GLY A 141 6.78 -15.72 13.32
C GLY A 141 6.27 -14.29 13.14
N THR A 142 6.26 -13.49 14.21
CA THR A 142 5.87 -12.08 14.13
C THR A 142 6.90 -11.25 13.36
N ALA A 143 8.20 -11.47 13.58
CA ALA A 143 9.26 -10.78 12.86
C ALA A 143 9.25 -11.10 11.36
N ALA A 144 9.00 -12.35 10.98
CA ALA A 144 8.85 -12.78 9.60
C ALA A 144 7.61 -12.14 8.94
N ALA A 145 6.49 -12.09 9.65
CA ALA A 145 5.28 -11.43 9.16
C ALA A 145 5.49 -9.93 8.94
N LEU A 146 6.13 -9.22 9.88
CA LEU A 146 6.48 -7.81 9.73
C LEU A 146 7.44 -7.57 8.57
N THR A 147 8.43 -8.46 8.39
CA THR A 147 9.35 -8.39 7.24
C THR A 147 8.59 -8.54 5.92
N LEU A 148 7.70 -9.52 5.82
CA LEU A 148 6.91 -9.74 4.61
C LEU A 148 5.98 -8.56 4.33
N HIS A 149 5.35 -8.02 5.38
CA HIS A 149 4.50 -6.84 5.28
C HIS A 149 5.26 -5.64 4.70
N ARG A 150 6.46 -5.36 5.20
CA ARG A 150 7.32 -4.28 4.70
C ARG A 150 7.82 -4.49 3.28
N ALA A 151 8.00 -5.74 2.85
CA ALA A 151 8.25 -6.00 1.44
C ALA A 151 7.06 -5.58 0.58
N ILE A 152 5.83 -5.77 1.05
CA ILE A 152 4.63 -5.30 0.36
C ILE A 152 4.56 -3.77 0.37
N GLU A 153 4.89 -3.11 1.47
CA GLU A 153 5.01 -1.64 1.52
C GLU A 153 6.06 -1.11 0.53
N GLY A 154 7.22 -1.77 0.45
CA GLY A 154 8.25 -1.48 -0.54
C GLY A 154 7.74 -1.58 -1.98
N ALA A 155 6.94 -2.60 -2.27
CA ALA A 155 6.29 -2.74 -3.58
C ALA A 155 5.35 -1.56 -3.86
N THR A 156 4.60 -1.08 -2.85
CA THR A 156 3.73 0.11 -3.01
C THR A 156 4.52 1.41 -3.21
N LEU A 157 5.68 1.57 -2.56
CA LEU A 157 6.56 2.74 -2.77
C LEU A 157 7.05 2.87 -4.21
N ALA A 158 7.24 1.75 -4.91
CA ALA A 158 7.58 1.78 -6.32
C ALA A 158 6.46 2.37 -7.19
N LEU A 159 5.22 2.32 -6.71
CA LEU A 159 4.02 2.77 -7.43
C LEU A 159 3.57 4.17 -7.01
N THR A 160 3.87 4.60 -5.78
CA THR A 160 3.37 5.85 -5.20
C THR A 160 4.49 6.83 -4.86
N ALA A 161 4.55 7.98 -5.55
CA ALA A 161 5.53 9.05 -5.28
C ALA A 161 4.92 10.26 -4.55
N SER A 162 4.03 10.02 -3.59
CA SER A 162 3.45 11.10 -2.78
C SER A 162 4.28 11.32 -1.52
N ILE A 163 4.74 12.54 -1.30
CA ILE A 163 5.46 12.92 -0.07
C ILE A 163 4.64 12.62 1.19
N VAL A 164 3.33 12.77 1.12
CA VAL A 164 2.41 12.48 2.23
C VAL A 164 2.41 10.99 2.56
N VAL A 165 2.39 10.13 1.53
CA VAL A 165 2.46 8.67 1.70
C VAL A 165 3.80 8.27 2.30
N VAL A 166 4.92 8.86 1.84
CA VAL A 166 6.24 8.59 2.41
C VAL A 166 6.31 8.96 3.89
N ILE A 167 5.77 10.13 4.28
CA ILE A 167 5.70 10.54 5.70
C ILE A 167 4.86 9.56 6.52
N ALA A 168 3.70 9.15 6.01
CA ALA A 168 2.85 8.16 6.69
C ALA A 168 3.58 6.83 6.89
N LEU A 169 4.25 6.32 5.85
CA LEU A 169 5.05 5.10 5.91
C LEU A 169 6.25 5.22 6.85
N MET A 170 6.88 6.39 6.96
CA MET A 170 7.96 6.61 7.94
C MET A 170 7.44 6.46 9.38
N VAL A 171 6.31 7.09 9.70
CA VAL A 171 5.72 7.00 11.04
C VAL A 171 5.26 5.56 11.34
N HIS A 172 4.68 4.90 10.34
CA HIS A 172 4.30 3.49 10.40
C HIS A 172 5.53 2.60 10.68
N SER A 173 6.58 2.70 9.86
CA SER A 173 7.82 1.93 9.97
C SER A 173 8.57 2.15 11.28
N ALA A 174 8.55 3.38 11.82
CA ALA A 174 9.10 3.64 13.15
C ALA A 174 8.34 2.89 14.24
N SER A 175 7.01 2.85 14.15
CA SER A 175 6.14 2.11 15.07
C SER A 175 6.39 0.60 14.99
N GLU A 176 6.60 0.07 13.79
CA GLU A 176 6.95 -1.33 13.58
C GLU A 176 8.34 -1.69 14.13
N GLY A 177 9.36 -0.86 13.86
CA GLY A 177 10.71 -1.08 14.37
C GLY A 177 10.73 -1.14 15.90
N LEU A 178 9.91 -0.30 16.53
CA LEU A 178 9.71 -0.31 17.98
C LEU A 178 9.02 -1.60 18.46
N ALA A 179 7.94 -2.01 17.78
CA ALA A 179 7.22 -3.24 18.11
C ALA A 179 8.09 -4.49 17.93
N LEU A 180 8.85 -4.57 16.84
CA LEU A 180 9.80 -5.65 16.55
C LEU A 180 10.87 -5.74 17.65
N ALA A 181 11.45 -4.60 18.04
CA ALA A 181 12.45 -4.56 19.11
C ALA A 181 11.88 -5.02 20.45
N ALA A 182 10.68 -4.56 20.82
CA ALA A 182 10.01 -4.97 22.05
C ALA A 182 9.69 -6.47 22.08
N LEU A 183 9.14 -7.00 20.97
CA LEU A 183 8.77 -8.41 20.88
C LEU A 183 9.98 -9.35 20.89
N LEU A 184 11.07 -8.98 20.19
CA LEU A 184 12.30 -9.77 20.19
C LEU A 184 13.03 -9.72 21.54
N ASP A 185 13.00 -8.57 22.24
CA ASP A 185 13.52 -8.45 23.60
C ASP A 185 12.76 -9.34 24.58
N MET A 186 11.41 -9.34 24.51
CA MET A 186 10.56 -10.25 25.30
C MET A 186 10.84 -11.72 24.98
N ALA A 187 11.13 -12.05 23.72
CA ALA A 187 11.48 -13.40 23.29
C ALA A 187 12.95 -13.77 23.57
N LYS A 188 13.76 -12.85 24.12
CA LYS A 188 15.22 -13.01 24.32
C LYS A 188 15.97 -13.39 23.04
N GLN A 189 15.50 -12.91 21.89
CA GLN A 189 16.09 -13.19 20.58
C GLN A 189 17.05 -12.06 20.15
N ARG A 190 17.98 -12.37 19.26
CA ARG A 190 18.92 -11.37 18.72
C ARG A 190 18.18 -10.41 17.80
N LEU A 191 18.12 -9.13 18.17
CA LEU A 191 17.46 -8.08 17.38
C LEU A 191 18.13 -7.81 16.03
N THR A 192 19.46 -7.75 16.01
CA THR A 192 20.24 -7.29 14.85
C THR A 192 19.92 -7.99 13.52
N PRO A 193 19.90 -9.34 13.42
CA PRO A 193 19.62 -10.00 12.14
C PRO A 193 18.21 -9.73 11.64
N TRP A 194 17.21 -9.74 12.54
CA TRP A 194 15.82 -9.46 12.19
C TRP A 194 15.60 -8.01 11.77
N LEU A 195 16.30 -7.09 12.42
CA LEU A 195 16.25 -5.68 12.07
C LEU A 195 16.89 -5.40 10.72
N LEU A 196 18.02 -6.05 10.39
CA LEU A 196 18.65 -5.97 9.07
C LEU A 196 17.72 -6.50 7.98
N VAL A 197 17.14 -7.68 8.18
CA VAL A 197 16.18 -8.28 7.25
C VAL A 197 14.95 -7.38 7.07
N SER A 198 14.43 -6.81 8.16
CA SER A 198 13.32 -5.86 8.11
C SER A 198 13.72 -4.59 7.33
N CYS A 199 14.91 -4.02 7.55
CA CYS A 199 15.38 -2.85 6.80
C CYS A 199 15.63 -3.12 5.32
N ALA A 200 16.06 -4.34 4.96
CA ALA A 200 16.26 -4.72 3.57
C ALA A 200 14.94 -5.04 2.83
N SER A 201 13.87 -5.39 3.56
CA SER A 201 12.62 -5.84 2.95
C SER A 201 11.91 -4.83 2.05
N PRO A 202 11.82 -3.50 2.34
CA PRO A 202 11.20 -2.56 1.40
C PRO A 202 11.96 -2.46 0.08
N ALA A 203 13.31 -2.54 0.11
CA ALA A 203 14.12 -2.61 -1.10
C ALA A 203 13.78 -3.86 -1.93
N ALA A 204 13.67 -5.03 -1.27
CA ALA A 204 13.23 -6.26 -1.94
C ALA A 204 11.82 -6.11 -2.53
N GLY A 205 10.93 -5.42 -1.84
CA GLY A 205 9.60 -5.04 -2.31
C GLY A 205 9.61 -4.25 -3.62
N VAL A 206 10.38 -3.15 -3.65
CA VAL A 206 10.57 -2.33 -4.86
C VAL A 206 11.09 -3.19 -6.01
N LEU A 207 12.11 -4.01 -5.76
CA LEU A 207 12.70 -4.88 -6.78
C LEU A 207 11.69 -5.89 -7.33
N ILE A 208 10.93 -6.56 -6.45
CA ILE A 208 9.89 -7.52 -6.86
C ILE A 208 8.83 -6.81 -7.71
N ALA A 209 8.37 -5.62 -7.29
CA ALA A 209 7.38 -4.86 -8.04
C ALA A 209 7.87 -4.44 -9.44
N THR A 210 9.16 -4.15 -9.58
CA THR A 210 9.75 -3.79 -10.89
C THR A 210 9.88 -4.99 -11.83
N VAL A 211 10.17 -6.18 -11.31
CA VAL A 211 10.40 -7.38 -12.14
C VAL A 211 9.10 -8.14 -12.43
N ALA A 212 8.13 -8.10 -11.51
CA ALA A 212 6.90 -8.86 -11.60
C ALA A 212 5.69 -7.97 -11.21
N PRO A 213 5.20 -7.12 -12.14
CA PRO A 213 4.01 -6.32 -11.87
C PRO A 213 2.84 -7.22 -11.52
N LEU A 214 2.20 -6.93 -10.38
CA LEU A 214 1.08 -7.72 -9.89
C LEU A 214 -0.14 -7.51 -10.79
N PRO A 215 -0.87 -8.58 -11.16
CA PRO A 215 -2.16 -8.44 -11.80
C PRO A 215 -3.11 -7.59 -10.93
N ALA A 216 -3.84 -6.68 -11.55
CA ALA A 216 -4.73 -5.75 -10.84
C ALA A 216 -5.75 -6.47 -9.92
N GLN A 217 -6.17 -7.69 -10.29
CA GLN A 217 -7.11 -8.48 -9.49
C GLN A 217 -6.48 -9.06 -8.20
N ILE A 218 -5.16 -9.17 -8.14
CA ILE A 218 -4.46 -9.74 -6.97
C ILE A 218 -4.22 -8.66 -5.90
N VAL A 219 -4.07 -7.40 -6.31
CA VAL A 219 -3.83 -6.26 -5.42
C VAL A 219 -4.84 -6.17 -4.26
N PRO A 220 -6.17 -6.13 -4.49
CA PRO A 220 -7.15 -6.03 -3.40
C PRO A 220 -7.15 -7.26 -2.47
N ILE A 221 -6.82 -8.45 -3.01
CA ILE A 221 -6.72 -9.67 -2.22
C ILE A 221 -5.50 -9.59 -1.28
N LEU A 222 -4.36 -9.13 -1.79
CA LEU A 222 -3.15 -8.92 -0.99
C LEU A 222 -3.35 -7.83 0.07
N LEU A 223 -3.97 -6.69 -0.30
CA LEU A 223 -4.31 -5.62 0.65
C LEU A 223 -5.24 -6.13 1.76
N GLY A 224 -6.25 -6.93 1.40
CA GLY A 224 -7.12 -7.61 2.38
C GLY A 224 -6.32 -8.52 3.32
N MET A 225 -5.47 -9.40 2.78
CA MET A 225 -4.63 -10.28 3.58
C MET A 225 -3.73 -9.51 4.56
N VAL A 226 -3.07 -8.46 4.07
CA VAL A 226 -2.22 -7.57 4.87
C VAL A 226 -3.02 -6.86 5.96
N THR A 227 -4.21 -6.36 5.65
CA THR A 227 -5.12 -5.75 6.63
C THR A 227 -5.41 -6.72 7.77
N GLY A 228 -5.69 -7.99 7.45
CA GLY A 228 -5.89 -9.05 8.45
C GLY A 228 -4.68 -9.29 9.35
N VAL A 229 -3.48 -9.32 8.76
CA VAL A 229 -2.20 -9.45 9.48
C VAL A 229 -2.02 -8.30 10.47
N LEU A 230 -2.16 -7.06 10.01
CA LEU A 230 -2.00 -5.86 10.84
C LEU A 230 -3.06 -5.75 11.94
N LEU A 231 -4.31 -6.10 11.63
CA LEU A 231 -5.38 -6.11 12.62
C LEU A 231 -5.04 -7.07 13.76
N ARG A 232 -4.48 -8.25 13.46
CA ARG A 232 -4.07 -9.21 14.48
C ARG A 232 -2.90 -8.70 15.32
N THR A 233 -1.85 -8.15 14.70
CA THR A 233 -0.67 -7.63 15.41
C THR A 233 -1.05 -6.46 16.33
N ALA A 234 -1.89 -5.54 15.84
CA ALA A 234 -2.42 -4.43 16.62
C ALA A 234 -3.24 -4.91 17.83
N VAL A 235 -4.12 -5.90 17.66
CA VAL A 235 -4.91 -6.47 18.76
C VAL A 235 -4.00 -7.13 19.81
N VAL A 236 -2.96 -7.86 19.40
CA VAL A 236 -1.98 -8.43 20.35
C VAL A 236 -1.26 -7.31 21.12
N GLY A 237 -0.74 -6.32 20.42
CA GLY A 237 0.02 -5.23 21.04
C GLY A 237 -0.83 -4.41 22.02
N LEU A 238 -2.10 -4.12 21.68
CA LEU A 238 -3.05 -3.48 22.58
C LEU A 238 -3.34 -4.34 23.82
N ARG A 239 -3.50 -5.67 23.68
CA ARG A 239 -3.70 -6.58 24.82
C ARG A 239 -2.48 -6.63 25.73
N LEU A 240 -1.27 -6.68 25.17
CA LEU A 240 -0.03 -6.64 25.95
C LEU A 240 0.12 -5.31 26.70
N ALA A 241 -0.21 -4.20 26.04
CA ALA A 241 -0.22 -2.89 26.68
C ALA A 241 -1.23 -2.81 27.84
N ALA A 242 -2.45 -3.32 27.65
CA ALA A 242 -3.47 -3.37 28.68
C ALA A 242 -3.08 -4.25 29.87
N ALA A 243 -2.45 -5.42 29.62
CA ALA A 243 -1.92 -6.26 30.70
C ALA A 243 -0.82 -5.56 31.51
N GLY A 244 0.04 -4.77 30.84
CA GLY A 244 1.04 -3.94 31.53
C GLY A 244 0.44 -2.82 32.38
N GLN A 245 -0.76 -2.34 32.04
CA GLN A 245 -1.49 -1.35 32.85
C GLN A 245 -2.05 -1.97 34.13
N ALA A 246 -2.60 -3.19 34.06
CA ALA A 246 -3.11 -3.90 35.24
C ALA A 246 -2.01 -4.11 36.31
N GLY A 247 -0.74 -4.24 35.88
CA GLY A 247 0.42 -4.30 36.78
C GLY A 247 0.89 -2.97 37.36
N GLY A 248 0.14 -1.88 37.23
CA GLY A 248 0.46 -0.57 37.82
C GLY A 248 1.57 0.23 37.11
N ARG A 249 2.11 -0.28 35.99
CA ARG A 249 3.21 0.39 35.25
C ARG A 249 2.73 1.51 34.32
N LEU A 250 1.42 1.62 34.07
CA LEU A 250 0.83 2.67 33.23
C LEU A 250 -0.31 3.40 33.94
N SER A 251 -0.13 4.70 34.14
CA SER A 251 -1.22 5.62 34.54
C SER A 251 -2.25 5.78 33.42
N ARG A 252 -3.55 5.88 33.77
CA ARG A 252 -4.67 6.17 32.83
C ARG A 252 -4.40 7.38 31.92
N ARG A 253 -3.63 8.37 32.41
CA ARG A 253 -3.25 9.57 31.65
C ARG A 253 -2.42 9.24 30.40
N HIS A 254 -1.55 8.22 30.47
CA HIS A 254 -0.75 7.82 29.32
C HIS A 254 -1.61 7.15 28.23
N LEU A 255 -2.63 6.39 28.64
CA LEU A 255 -3.57 5.77 27.71
C LEU A 255 -4.43 6.82 27.01
N THR A 256 -4.90 7.84 27.73
CA THR A 256 -5.65 8.94 27.12
C THR A 256 -4.79 9.72 26.14
N ILE A 257 -3.52 9.98 26.45
CA ILE A 257 -2.58 10.63 25.52
C ILE A 257 -2.38 9.76 24.27
N ALA A 258 -2.15 8.45 24.44
CA ALA A 258 -1.98 7.54 23.32
C ALA A 258 -3.23 7.49 22.42
N ALA A 259 -4.42 7.40 23.02
CA ALA A 259 -5.68 7.43 22.30
C ALA A 259 -5.89 8.77 21.57
N CYS A 260 -5.58 9.91 22.20
CA CYS A 260 -5.66 11.21 21.54
C CYS A 260 -4.69 11.33 20.36
N VAL A 261 -3.43 10.90 20.53
CA VAL A 261 -2.43 10.93 19.44
C VAL A 261 -2.89 10.06 18.27
N ALA A 262 -3.38 8.86 18.55
CA ALA A 262 -3.91 7.95 17.54
C ALA A 262 -5.13 8.58 16.84
N ALA A 263 -6.08 9.15 17.59
CA ALA A 263 -7.25 9.82 17.03
C ALA A 263 -6.89 11.02 16.16
N ILE A 264 -5.95 11.87 16.59
CA ILE A 264 -5.47 13.01 15.80
C ILE A 264 -4.81 12.52 14.49
N ALA A 265 -3.97 11.50 14.55
CA ALA A 265 -3.36 10.92 13.36
C ALA A 265 -4.41 10.32 12.40
N GLY A 266 -5.42 9.63 12.94
CA GLY A 266 -6.54 9.09 12.16
C GLY A 266 -7.38 10.17 11.49
N ILE A 267 -7.70 11.25 12.23
CA ILE A 267 -8.41 12.42 11.67
C ILE A 267 -7.57 13.07 10.57
N LEU A 268 -6.26 13.22 10.79
CA LEU A 268 -5.36 13.79 9.79
C LEU A 268 -5.34 12.94 8.51
N LEU A 269 -5.24 11.61 8.63
CA LEU A 269 -5.28 10.69 7.48
C LEU A 269 -6.63 10.75 6.74
N VAL A 270 -7.75 10.79 7.46
CA VAL A 270 -9.08 10.88 6.83
C VAL A 270 -9.28 12.23 6.14
N THR A 271 -8.86 13.32 6.79
CA THR A 271 -9.01 14.67 6.23
C THR A 271 -8.10 14.90 5.03
N THR A 272 -6.88 14.36 4.99
CA THR A 272 -6.02 14.46 3.81
C THR A 272 -6.61 13.69 2.63
N HIS A 273 -7.22 12.53 2.85
CA HIS A 273 -7.90 11.77 1.79
C HIS A 273 -9.17 12.46 1.29
N GLY A 274 -9.99 13.02 2.19
CA GLY A 274 -11.21 13.73 1.82
C GLY A 274 -10.97 15.09 1.16
N ALA A 275 -10.02 15.89 1.66
CA ALA A 275 -9.80 17.25 1.19
C ALA A 275 -8.97 17.33 -0.11
N LEU A 276 -8.11 16.34 -0.39
CA LEU A 276 -7.34 16.30 -1.64
C LEU A 276 -8.06 15.52 -2.75
N GLY A 277 -9.11 14.78 -2.43
CA GLY A 277 -9.85 13.93 -3.36
C GLY A 277 -10.81 14.66 -4.29
N GLU A 278 -11.28 15.87 -3.95
CA GLU A 278 -12.36 16.50 -4.71
C GLU A 278 -11.94 17.60 -5.70
N ASP A 279 -10.79 18.27 -5.59
CA ASP A 279 -10.55 19.48 -6.41
C ASP A 279 -9.10 19.78 -6.86
N HIS A 280 -8.14 18.84 -6.76
CA HIS A 280 -6.81 19.10 -7.31
C HIS A 280 -6.72 18.72 -8.80
N PRO A 281 -6.64 19.68 -9.75
CA PRO A 281 -6.17 19.39 -11.09
C PRO A 281 -4.75 18.84 -10.93
N ARG A 282 -4.62 17.53 -11.15
CA ARG A 282 -3.38 16.76 -11.06
C ARG A 282 -2.31 17.52 -11.82
N THR A 283 -1.43 18.21 -11.09
CA THR A 283 -0.37 19.02 -11.68
C THR A 283 0.45 18.09 -12.55
N GLU A 284 0.48 18.38 -13.84
CA GLU A 284 1.30 17.70 -14.83
C GLU A 284 2.71 17.53 -14.27
N ARG A 285 3.13 16.27 -14.09
CA ARG A 285 4.57 15.95 -14.08
C ARG A 285 5.11 16.40 -15.43
N THR A 286 5.80 17.52 -15.43
CA THR A 286 6.67 17.93 -16.52
C THR A 286 7.71 16.83 -16.78
N PRO A 287 7.84 16.33 -18.02
CA PRO A 287 9.00 15.52 -18.38
C PRO A 287 10.25 16.41 -18.30
N HIS A 288 11.18 16.04 -17.42
CA HIS A 288 12.49 16.67 -17.36
C HIS A 288 13.28 16.29 -18.63
N ALA A 289 13.32 17.20 -19.60
CA ALA A 289 14.30 17.19 -20.68
C ALA A 289 15.56 17.93 -20.22
N ALA A 290 16.70 17.31 -20.49
CA ALA A 290 18.02 17.77 -20.15
C ALA A 290 18.47 19.00 -20.97
N ASP A 291 19.26 19.85 -20.29
CA ASP A 291 20.45 20.56 -20.76
C ASP A 291 20.32 21.65 -21.85
N ARG A 292 20.52 22.92 -21.42
CA ARG A 292 21.57 23.80 -21.96
C ARG A 292 21.83 25.02 -21.08
N THR A 293 23.10 25.22 -20.80
CA THR A 293 23.84 26.33 -20.18
C THR A 293 23.59 27.72 -20.80
N ALA A 294 23.42 28.77 -19.97
CA ALA A 294 23.96 30.14 -20.16
C ALA A 294 23.45 31.14 -19.07
N PRO A 295 24.18 32.25 -18.78
CA PRO A 295 24.18 32.93 -17.48
C PRO A 295 23.21 34.11 -17.31
N ALA A 296 23.10 34.54 -16.06
CA ALA A 296 22.23 35.59 -15.51
C ALA A 296 22.35 36.98 -16.18
N ALA A 297 21.20 37.65 -16.32
CA ALA A 297 21.08 39.09 -16.59
C ALA A 297 19.76 39.64 -15.99
N PRO A 298 19.67 40.95 -15.69
CA PRO A 298 18.82 41.50 -14.62
C PRO A 298 17.38 41.77 -15.04
N THR A 299 16.53 41.81 -14.02
CA THR A 299 15.08 42.05 -14.04
C THR A 299 14.67 43.32 -14.80
N PRO A 300 13.67 43.25 -15.68
CA PRO A 300 12.83 44.42 -15.95
C PRO A 300 11.32 44.12 -15.93
N MET A 301 10.61 44.96 -15.16
CA MET A 301 9.25 45.52 -15.34
C MET A 301 8.06 44.58 -15.70
N PRO A 302 6.91 44.68 -15.00
CA PRO A 302 5.75 43.81 -15.24
C PRO A 302 5.01 44.23 -16.52
N LEU A 303 5.25 43.51 -17.62
CA LEU A 303 4.45 43.58 -18.84
C LEU A 303 3.21 42.66 -18.72
N ARG A 304 2.06 43.22 -19.11
CA ARG A 304 0.73 42.62 -19.21
C ARG A 304 0.79 41.20 -19.80
N ARG A 305 0.33 40.19 -19.05
CA ARG A 305 0.33 38.77 -19.43
C ARG A 305 -0.47 38.55 -20.73
N PRO A 306 0.11 38.00 -21.81
CA PRO A 306 -0.65 37.59 -22.99
C PRO A 306 -1.56 36.39 -22.65
N PRO A 307 -2.67 36.18 -23.38
CA PRO A 307 -3.52 35.01 -23.19
C PRO A 307 -2.69 33.73 -23.40
N ALA A 308 -2.92 32.73 -22.55
CA ALA A 308 -2.18 31.47 -22.56
C ALA A 308 -2.19 30.83 -23.96
N PRO A 309 -1.08 30.20 -24.39
CA PRO A 309 -1.02 29.53 -25.68
C PRO A 309 -2.08 28.43 -25.72
N GLN A 310 -3.03 28.55 -26.66
CA GLN A 310 -3.99 27.50 -26.96
C GLN A 310 -3.20 26.35 -27.58
N THR A 311 -3.03 25.24 -26.86
CA THR A 311 -2.40 24.04 -27.39
C THR A 311 -3.22 23.59 -28.60
N PRO A 312 -2.61 23.41 -29.79
CA PRO A 312 -3.33 22.92 -30.96
C PRO A 312 -4.02 21.59 -30.61
N LEU A 313 -5.32 21.49 -30.86
CA LEU A 313 -6.10 20.27 -30.58
C LEU A 313 -5.55 19.03 -31.32
N THR A 314 -4.60 19.20 -32.24
CA THR A 314 -3.95 18.13 -32.99
C THR A 314 -3.03 17.24 -32.15
N SER A 315 -2.43 17.73 -31.05
CA SER A 315 -1.51 16.93 -30.21
C SER A 315 -1.97 16.89 -28.74
N LEU A 316 -3.11 16.25 -28.50
CA LEU A 316 -3.62 16.07 -27.13
C LEU A 316 -3.05 14.79 -26.52
N THR A 317 -2.62 14.88 -25.27
CA THR A 317 -2.40 13.69 -24.45
C THR A 317 -3.73 13.04 -24.08
N GLN A 318 -3.72 11.78 -23.66
CA GLN A 318 -4.96 11.06 -23.31
C GLN A 318 -5.79 11.81 -22.26
N PRO A 319 -5.22 12.31 -21.14
CA PRO A 319 -5.98 13.11 -20.16
C PRO A 319 -6.54 14.41 -20.74
N GLN A 320 -5.80 15.09 -21.62
CA GLN A 320 -6.25 16.32 -22.27
C GLN A 320 -7.40 16.05 -23.25
N LEU A 321 -7.36 14.93 -23.97
CA LEU A 321 -8.45 14.46 -24.82
C LEU A 321 -9.73 14.25 -23.99
N ARG A 322 -9.62 13.57 -22.84
CA ARG A 322 -10.76 13.37 -21.94
C ARG A 322 -11.29 14.66 -21.35
N ALA A 323 -10.41 15.56 -20.93
CA ALA A 323 -10.82 16.88 -20.43
C ALA A 323 -11.51 17.70 -21.53
N ALA A 324 -11.07 17.60 -22.78
CA ALA A 324 -11.72 18.26 -23.92
C ALA A 324 -13.13 17.70 -24.16
N VAL A 325 -13.32 16.37 -24.08
CA VAL A 325 -14.63 15.73 -24.18
C VAL A 325 -15.55 16.12 -23.01
N ALA A 326 -15.04 16.07 -21.78
CA ALA A 326 -15.81 16.39 -20.58
C ALA A 326 -16.25 17.86 -20.52
N SER A 327 -15.41 18.77 -21.01
CA SER A 327 -15.75 20.19 -21.12
C SER A 327 -16.63 20.52 -22.33
N GLY A 328 -17.00 19.54 -23.15
CA GLY A 328 -17.76 19.75 -24.39
C GLY A 328 -16.98 20.47 -25.50
N ARG A 329 -15.66 20.66 -25.33
CA ARG A 329 -14.77 21.26 -26.35
C ARG A 329 -14.50 20.31 -27.52
N MET A 330 -14.76 19.02 -27.33
CA MET A 330 -14.64 18.01 -28.38
C MET A 330 -15.81 17.03 -28.29
N SER A 331 -16.55 16.90 -29.40
CA SER A 331 -17.67 15.96 -29.51
C SER A 331 -17.18 14.53 -29.71
N LEU A 332 -18.03 13.53 -29.40
CA LEU A 332 -17.71 12.12 -29.65
C LEU A 332 -17.41 11.87 -31.14
N THR A 333 -18.13 12.55 -32.03
CA THR A 333 -17.93 12.50 -33.48
C THR A 333 -16.54 12.96 -33.88
N GLU A 334 -16.08 14.09 -33.32
CA GLU A 334 -14.73 14.59 -33.56
C GLU A 334 -13.66 13.66 -33.01
N VAL A 335 -13.85 13.10 -31.80
CA VAL A 335 -12.89 12.13 -31.25
C VAL A 335 -12.80 10.88 -32.11
N LEU A 336 -13.94 10.33 -32.54
CA LEU A 336 -13.94 9.17 -33.42
C LEU A 336 -13.24 9.53 -34.74
N ALA A 337 -13.46 10.70 -35.34
CA ALA A 337 -12.82 11.08 -36.59
C ALA A 337 -11.28 11.18 -36.54
N ARG A 338 -10.68 11.28 -35.34
CA ARG A 338 -9.22 11.37 -35.19
C ARG A 338 -8.51 10.05 -35.43
N THR A 339 -7.31 10.16 -36.01
CA THR A 339 -6.47 9.02 -36.39
C THR A 339 -5.13 8.97 -35.66
N ASP A 340 -4.88 9.87 -34.70
CA ASP A 340 -3.67 9.87 -33.89
C ASP A 340 -3.61 8.66 -32.94
N ASP A 341 -2.38 8.26 -32.61
CA ASP A 341 -2.14 7.06 -31.80
C ASP A 341 -2.67 7.20 -30.38
N THR A 342 -2.70 8.41 -29.83
CA THR A 342 -3.29 8.68 -28.51
C THR A 342 -4.78 8.34 -28.51
N THR A 343 -5.51 8.80 -29.53
CA THR A 343 -6.95 8.56 -29.65
C THR A 343 -7.23 7.09 -29.95
N LYS A 344 -6.47 6.45 -30.86
CA LYS A 344 -6.62 5.03 -31.18
C LYS A 344 -6.44 4.12 -29.97
N ASN A 345 -5.49 4.45 -29.10
CA ASN A 345 -5.19 3.62 -27.92
C ASN A 345 -6.10 3.91 -26.72
N ALA A 346 -6.96 4.93 -26.78
CA ALA A 346 -7.89 5.22 -25.70
C ALA A 346 -8.98 4.15 -25.58
N HIS A 347 -9.35 3.80 -24.33
CA HIS A 347 -10.42 2.84 -24.05
C HIS A 347 -11.80 3.50 -24.22
N VAL A 348 -12.72 2.79 -24.89
CA VAL A 348 -14.06 3.32 -25.22
C VAL A 348 -14.86 3.67 -23.97
N GLY A 349 -14.93 2.76 -22.98
CA GLY A 349 -15.67 2.99 -21.74
C GLY A 349 -15.05 4.07 -20.84
N TRP A 350 -13.73 4.30 -20.97
CA TRP A 350 -13.06 5.39 -20.27
C TRP A 350 -13.41 6.75 -20.89
N LEU A 351 -13.52 6.83 -22.21
CA LEU A 351 -13.88 8.06 -22.92
C LEU A 351 -15.37 8.39 -22.80
N LEU A 352 -16.26 7.41 -22.97
CA LEU A 352 -17.71 7.64 -22.90
C LEU A 352 -18.16 8.12 -21.51
N ARG A 353 -17.53 7.63 -20.44
CA ARG A 353 -17.78 8.10 -19.07
C ARG A 353 -17.37 9.56 -18.82
N ALA A 354 -16.64 10.16 -19.75
CA ALA A 354 -16.29 11.56 -19.69
C ALA A 354 -17.31 12.46 -20.36
N LEU A 355 -18.29 11.92 -21.10
CA LEU A 355 -19.34 12.73 -21.70
C LEU A 355 -20.16 13.43 -20.61
N PRO A 356 -20.51 14.71 -20.79
CA PRO A 356 -21.30 15.44 -19.79
C PRO A 356 -22.69 14.79 -19.60
N GLY A 357 -23.05 14.53 -18.34
CA GLY A 357 -24.32 13.93 -17.93
C GLY A 357 -24.15 12.61 -17.15
N ASP A 358 -24.97 12.40 -16.12
CA ASP A 358 -24.95 11.19 -15.29
C ASP A 358 -25.58 10.00 -16.01
N ARG A 359 -24.81 9.38 -16.91
CA ARG A 359 -25.30 8.39 -17.89
C ARG A 359 -24.66 7.01 -17.77
N ALA A 360 -24.16 6.62 -16.59
CA ALA A 360 -23.45 5.35 -16.43
C ALA A 360 -24.27 4.12 -16.91
N ALA A 361 -25.57 4.09 -16.57
CA ALA A 361 -26.48 3.02 -17.01
C ALA A 361 -26.76 3.05 -18.53
N GLU A 362 -26.93 4.24 -19.11
CA GLU A 362 -27.16 4.42 -20.55
C GLU A 362 -25.91 4.05 -21.36
N ILE A 363 -24.72 4.40 -20.88
CA ILE A 363 -23.44 4.01 -21.50
C ILE A 363 -23.28 2.49 -21.48
N ALA A 364 -23.61 1.84 -20.36
CA ALA A 364 -23.56 0.38 -20.26
C ALA A 364 -24.55 -0.29 -21.24
N ALA A 365 -25.77 0.24 -21.37
CA ALA A 365 -26.78 -0.22 -22.32
C ALA A 365 -26.33 0.00 -23.78
N LEU A 366 -25.73 1.16 -24.07
CA LEU A 366 -25.21 1.51 -25.39
C LEU A 366 -24.09 0.55 -25.84
N LEU A 367 -23.12 0.30 -24.94
CA LEU A 367 -22.01 -0.61 -25.18
C LEU A 367 -22.50 -2.05 -25.39
N THR A 368 -23.45 -2.50 -24.57
CA THR A 368 -24.05 -3.83 -24.69
C THR A 368 -24.82 -4.00 -26.00
N GLY A 369 -25.65 -3.02 -26.37
CA GLY A 369 -26.41 -3.03 -27.63
C GLY A 369 -25.53 -3.01 -28.88
N GLY A 370 -24.34 -2.42 -28.79
CA GLY A 370 -23.35 -2.41 -29.87
C GLY A 370 -22.39 -3.61 -29.87
N GLY A 371 -22.46 -4.48 -28.86
CA GLY A 371 -21.47 -5.55 -28.65
C GLY A 371 -20.04 -5.01 -28.48
N ILE A 372 -19.89 -3.88 -27.77
CA ILE A 372 -18.62 -3.17 -27.57
C ILE A 372 -18.15 -3.42 -26.13
N ASP A 373 -16.97 -4.01 -25.96
CA ASP A 373 -16.34 -4.16 -24.65
C ASP A 373 -15.83 -2.78 -24.15
N ALA A 374 -16.09 -2.45 -22.88
CA ALA A 374 -15.71 -1.16 -22.30
C ALA A 374 -14.19 -0.92 -22.28
N ASN A 375 -13.39 -1.99 -22.24
CA ASN A 375 -11.93 -1.97 -22.30
C ASN A 375 -11.41 -2.11 -23.74
N ARG A 376 -12.27 -2.20 -24.77
CA ARG A 376 -11.82 -2.14 -26.17
C ARG A 376 -11.22 -0.77 -26.48
N ARG A 377 -10.18 -0.74 -27.31
CA ARG A 377 -9.56 0.50 -27.77
C ARG A 377 -10.36 1.12 -28.91
N LEU A 378 -10.35 2.44 -29.03
CA LEU A 378 -11.06 3.16 -30.10
C LEU A 378 -10.58 2.75 -31.50
N GLY A 379 -9.28 2.45 -31.66
CA GLY A 379 -8.70 2.00 -32.92
C GLY A 379 -9.15 0.60 -33.36
N ASP A 380 -9.62 -0.22 -32.42
CA ASP A 380 -10.07 -1.60 -32.67
C ASP A 380 -11.58 -1.69 -32.93
N LEU A 381 -12.27 -0.54 -32.99
CA LEU A 381 -13.70 -0.50 -33.28
C LEU A 381 -13.95 -0.84 -34.75
N THR A 382 -14.87 -1.78 -34.99
CA THR A 382 -15.36 -2.05 -36.34
C THR A 382 -16.18 -0.87 -36.86
N GLU A 383 -16.28 -0.73 -38.18
CA GLU A 383 -17.09 0.34 -38.80
C GLU A 383 -18.56 0.31 -38.36
N ARG A 384 -19.11 -0.89 -38.10
CA ARG A 384 -20.47 -1.05 -37.57
C ARG A 384 -20.59 -0.51 -36.13
N GLN A 385 -19.60 -0.79 -35.28
CA GLN A 385 -19.58 -0.31 -33.90
C GLN A 385 -19.38 1.21 -33.82
N ARG A 386 -18.52 1.75 -34.70
CA ARG A 386 -18.32 3.20 -34.82
C ARG A 386 -19.60 3.92 -35.23
N ARG A 387 -20.33 3.42 -36.24
CA ARG A 387 -21.64 3.96 -36.63
C ARG A 387 -22.66 3.89 -35.50
N HIS A 388 -22.74 2.77 -34.78
CA HIS A 388 -23.64 2.63 -33.62
C HIS A 388 -23.38 3.69 -32.53
N LEU A 389 -22.10 3.98 -32.23
CA LEU A 389 -21.75 5.03 -31.27
C LEU A 389 -22.10 6.44 -31.79
N LEU A 390 -21.94 6.70 -33.09
CA LEU A 390 -22.30 7.97 -33.71
C LEU A 390 -23.81 8.20 -33.72
N ASP A 391 -24.60 7.18 -34.08
CA ASP A 391 -26.06 7.24 -34.10
C ASP A 391 -26.64 7.49 -32.70
N ALA A 392 -25.97 6.98 -31.66
CA ALA A 392 -26.35 7.22 -30.28
C ALA A 392 -25.97 8.61 -29.79
N ALA A 393 -24.86 9.19 -30.26
CA ALA A 393 -24.43 10.54 -29.89
C ALA A 393 -25.22 11.65 -30.61
N ALA A 394 -25.92 11.31 -31.70
CA ALA A 394 -26.79 12.22 -32.42
C ALA A 394 -28.20 12.36 -31.81
N LYS A 395 -28.54 11.52 -30.83
CA LYS A 395 -29.80 11.56 -30.07
C LYS A 395 -29.58 12.29 -28.75
#